data_AF-A0A7K5X1C1-F1
#
_entry.id   AF-A0A7K5X1C1-F1
#
_cell.length_a   1.000
_cell.length_b   1.000
_cell.length_c   1.000
_cell.angle_alpha   90.00
_cell.angle_beta   90.00
_cell.angle_gamma   90.00
#
_symmetry.space_group_name_H-M   'P 1'
#
loop_
_entity.id
_entity.type
_entity.pdbx_description
1 polymer ?
#
loop_
_entity_poly.entity_id
_entity_poly.type
_entity_poly.pdbx_seq_one_letter_code
_entity_poly.pdbx_strand_id
1 'polypeptide(L)'
;QGPQTMAARHAEDKELYPHVPLRTRFNLDGGRSQQLSRFYQLTQQHREFYRDKSGTMQIVPYFVLPVKEKERYPHPLNLPPLSAKTRWHLLRVSPTNLRTYQTFPSGKRVTSRERAIRDSFFECRA
;
A
#
# COMPACT_ATOMS: atom_id res chain seq x y z
N GLN A 1 -72.03 24.43 -6.22
CA GLN A 1 -71.56 23.76 -7.45
C GLN A 1 -70.55 24.68 -8.11
N GLY A 2 -69.30 24.25 -8.21
CA GLY A 2 -68.24 24.88 -9.00
C GLY A 2 -67.41 23.77 -9.65
N PRO A 3 -67.01 23.88 -10.93
CA PRO A 3 -66.58 22.73 -11.71
C PRO A 3 -65.12 22.36 -11.45
N GLN A 4 -64.86 21.06 -11.43
CA GLN A 4 -63.54 20.50 -11.68
C GLN A 4 -63.30 20.51 -13.19
N THR A 5 -62.12 20.92 -13.67
CA THR A 5 -61.66 20.53 -15.01
C THR A 5 -60.15 20.38 -15.02
N MET A 6 -59.74 19.24 -15.60
CA MET A 6 -58.42 18.61 -15.61
C MET A 6 -57.32 19.44 -16.29
N ALA A 7 -56.07 19.24 -15.88
CA ALA A 7 -54.95 19.31 -16.80
C ALA A 7 -53.78 18.41 -16.35
N ALA A 8 -53.31 17.64 -17.34
CA ALA A 8 -51.96 17.09 -17.47
C ALA A 8 -51.53 15.98 -16.50
N ARG A 9 -51.76 14.75 -16.98
CA ARG A 9 -50.87 13.60 -16.83
C ARG A 9 -49.40 14.04 -16.97
N HIS A 10 -48.60 13.80 -15.95
CA HIS A 10 -47.21 13.40 -16.15
C HIS A 10 -47.06 12.03 -15.51
N ALA A 11 -47.33 11.04 -16.35
CA ALA A 11 -46.79 9.71 -16.20
C ALA A 11 -45.26 9.80 -16.22
N GLU A 12 -44.64 8.93 -15.43
CA GLU A 12 -43.39 8.26 -15.77
C GLU A 12 -42.18 9.14 -16.03
N ASP A 13 -41.34 9.29 -15.01
CA ASP A 13 -39.90 9.02 -15.19
C ASP A 13 -39.20 8.78 -13.84
N LYS A 14 -39.58 7.70 -13.17
CA LYS A 14 -38.87 7.28 -11.95
C LYS A 14 -38.63 5.78 -11.94
N GLU A 15 -38.21 5.26 -13.10
CA GLU A 15 -37.57 3.96 -13.18
C GLU A 15 -36.25 4.08 -13.92
N LEU A 16 -35.27 3.29 -13.46
CA LEU A 16 -33.97 3.03 -14.08
C LEU A 16 -32.90 4.10 -13.86
N TYR A 17 -32.61 4.39 -12.58
CA TYR A 17 -31.19 4.31 -12.22
C TYR A 17 -30.88 2.81 -12.07
N PRO A 18 -30.21 2.14 -13.03
CA PRO A 18 -29.70 0.81 -12.77
C PRO A 18 -28.83 0.94 -11.53
N HIS A 19 -29.21 0.20 -10.49
CA HIS A 19 -28.45 0.13 -9.24
C HIS A 19 -27.06 -0.36 -9.63
N VAL A 20 -26.13 0.56 -9.86
CA VAL A 20 -24.74 0.20 -10.19
C VAL A 20 -24.25 -0.49 -8.93
N PRO A 21 -23.98 -1.82 -8.95
CA PRO A 21 -23.41 -2.44 -7.79
C PRO A 21 -22.05 -1.78 -7.62
N LEU A 22 -21.85 -1.08 -6.50
CA LEU A 22 -20.54 -0.63 -6.09
C LEU A 22 -19.67 -1.87 -6.01
N ARG A 23 -18.88 -2.12 -7.06
CA ARG A 23 -18.04 -3.29 -7.16
C ARG A 23 -16.85 -3.06 -6.25
N THR A 24 -17.05 -3.29 -4.96
CA THR A 24 -15.99 -3.21 -3.95
C THR A 24 -14.95 -4.25 -4.32
N ARG A 25 -13.68 -3.83 -4.47
CA ARG A 25 -12.55 -4.74 -4.78
C ARG A 25 -12.30 -5.80 -3.71
N PHE A 26 -12.94 -5.64 -2.55
CA PHE A 26 -12.86 -6.55 -1.43
C PHE A 26 -14.07 -7.47 -1.49
N ASN A 27 -13.81 -8.77 -1.63
CA ASN A 27 -14.83 -9.79 -1.45
C ASN A 27 -15.42 -9.62 -0.04
N LEU A 28 -16.61 -9.02 0.06
CA LEU A 28 -17.40 -8.90 1.29
C LEU A 28 -18.04 -10.24 1.70
N ASP A 29 -17.68 -11.33 1.01
CA ASP A 29 -18.11 -12.66 1.38
C ASP A 29 -17.32 -13.13 2.61
N GLY A 30 -18.01 -13.17 3.75
CA GLY A 30 -17.47 -13.60 5.04
C GLY A 30 -16.86 -15.01 4.99
N GLY A 31 -17.22 -15.83 3.97
CA GLY A 31 -16.63 -17.15 3.76
C GLY A 31 -15.11 -17.16 3.68
N ARG A 32 -14.49 -16.19 2.98
CA ARG A 32 -13.01 -16.12 2.89
C ARG A 32 -12.37 -15.79 4.24
N SER A 33 -12.98 -14.88 5.00
CA SER A 33 -12.47 -14.51 6.32
C SER A 33 -12.53 -15.69 7.30
N GLN A 34 -13.61 -16.48 7.25
CA GLN A 34 -13.77 -17.67 8.08
C GLN A 34 -12.77 -18.77 7.68
N GLN A 35 -12.54 -18.97 6.38
CA GLN A 35 -11.51 -19.90 5.89
C GLN A 35 -10.11 -19.50 6.35
N LEU A 36 -9.76 -18.21 6.25
CA LEU A 36 -8.47 -17.70 6.72
C LEU A 36 -8.29 -17.87 8.24
N SER A 37 -9.35 -17.63 9.01
CA SER A 37 -9.34 -17.83 10.46
C SER A 37 -9.11 -19.30 10.84
N ARG A 38 -9.84 -20.22 10.20
CA ARG A 38 -9.65 -21.68 10.40
C ARG A 38 -8.26 -22.14 10.00
N PHE A 39 -7.77 -21.68 8.85
CA PHE A 39 -6.41 -21.98 8.39
C PHE A 39 -5.37 -21.50 9.41
N TYR A 40 -5.50 -20.25 9.88
CA TYR A 40 -4.61 -19.71 10.89
C TYR A 40 -4.61 -20.55 12.17
N GLN A 41 -5.77 -20.89 12.73
CA GLN A 41 -5.87 -21.75 13.91
C GLN A 41 -5.15 -23.10 13.72
N LEU A 42 -5.41 -23.78 12.59
CA LEU A 42 -4.78 -25.07 12.29
C LEU A 42 -3.25 -24.95 12.18
N THR A 43 -2.74 -23.89 11.53
CA THR A 43 -1.30 -23.66 11.44
C THR A 43 -0.63 -23.41 12.80
N GLN A 44 -1.32 -22.75 13.73
CA GLN A 44 -0.79 -22.55 15.09
C GLN A 44 -0.75 -23.85 15.89
N GLN A 45 -1.79 -24.69 15.79
CA GLN A 45 -1.76 -26.02 16.40
C GLN A 45 -0.62 -26.87 15.84
N HIS A 46 -0.40 -26.82 14.52
CA HIS A 46 0.68 -27.58 13.89
C HIS A 46 2.07 -27.08 14.32
N ARG A 47 2.21 -25.78 14.62
CA ARG A 47 3.46 -25.20 15.15
C ARG A 47 3.84 -25.75 16.52
N GLU A 48 2.88 -26.17 17.34
CA GLU A 48 3.16 -26.77 18.65
C GLU A 48 3.96 -28.07 18.51
N PHE A 49 3.74 -28.84 17.43
CA PHE A 49 4.52 -30.07 17.15
C PHE A 49 5.97 -29.79 16.79
N TYR A 50 6.26 -28.62 16.21
CA TYR A 50 7.62 -28.19 15.87
C TYR A 50 8.32 -27.43 17.00
N ARG A 51 7.64 -27.21 18.14
CA ARG A 51 8.32 -26.64 19.30
C ARG A 51 9.35 -27.63 19.80
N ASP A 52 10.53 -27.08 20.10
CA ASP A 52 11.58 -27.85 20.73
C ASP A 52 11.12 -28.35 22.11
N LYS A 53 11.16 -29.68 22.30
CA LYS A 53 10.81 -30.34 23.57
C LYS A 53 12.02 -30.48 24.49
N SER A 54 13.23 -30.23 23.98
CA SER A 54 14.46 -30.37 24.76
C SER A 54 14.75 -29.17 25.67
N GLY A 55 14.00 -28.05 25.51
CA GLY A 55 14.14 -26.85 26.32
C GLY A 55 15.45 -26.08 26.09
N THR A 56 16.21 -26.45 25.05
CA THR A 56 17.53 -25.85 24.76
C THR A 56 17.45 -24.80 23.66
N MET A 57 16.48 -24.88 22.74
CA MET A 57 16.27 -23.87 21.71
C MET A 57 15.35 -22.73 22.19
N GLN A 58 15.82 -21.50 22.02
CA GLN A 58 15.00 -20.31 22.24
C GLN A 58 13.97 -20.13 21.13
N ILE A 59 12.73 -19.86 21.51
CA ILE A 59 11.65 -19.56 20.57
C ILE A 59 11.86 -18.15 20.01
N VAL A 60 12.08 -18.06 18.70
CA VAL A 60 12.15 -16.78 17.98
C VAL A 60 10.82 -16.49 17.29
N PRO A 61 10.29 -15.24 17.35
CA PRO A 61 8.99 -14.89 16.77
C PRO A 61 9.03 -14.72 15.25
N TYR A 62 10.19 -14.87 14.63
CA TYR A 62 10.41 -14.73 13.19
C TYR A 62 10.97 -16.02 12.60
N PHE A 63 10.71 -16.22 11.31
CA PHE A 63 11.29 -17.34 10.57
C PHE A 63 12.78 -17.10 10.35
N VAL A 64 13.59 -18.10 10.71
CA VAL A 64 15.01 -18.12 10.41
C VAL A 64 15.22 -19.00 9.19
N LEU A 65 15.77 -18.42 8.12
CA LEU A 65 16.19 -19.18 6.96
C LEU A 65 17.29 -20.17 7.35
N PRO A 66 17.19 -21.45 6.99
CA PRO A 66 18.26 -22.42 7.20
C PRO A 66 19.57 -21.91 6.58
N VAL A 67 20.68 -22.06 7.29
CA VAL A 67 22.00 -21.55 6.85
C VAL A 67 22.38 -22.07 5.46
N LYS A 68 21.96 -23.29 5.11
CA LYS A 68 22.19 -23.94 3.82
C LYS A 68 21.49 -23.25 2.64
N GLU A 69 20.44 -22.46 2.89
CA GLU A 69 19.66 -21.79 1.85
C GLU A 69 20.09 -20.35 1.59
N LYS A 70 21.12 -19.86 2.29
CA LYS A 70 21.58 -18.47 2.19
C LYS A 70 21.99 -18.07 0.77
N GLU A 71 22.49 -19.00 -0.03
CA GLU A 71 22.86 -18.76 -1.43
C GLU A 71 21.63 -18.64 -2.34
N ARG A 72 20.60 -19.44 -2.10
CA ARG A 72 19.35 -19.43 -2.87
C ARG A 72 18.48 -18.21 -2.53
N TYR A 73 18.49 -17.82 -1.26
CA TYR A 73 17.75 -16.68 -0.74
C TYR A 73 18.70 -15.73 0.00
N PRO A 74 19.46 -14.90 -0.75
CA PRO A 74 20.35 -13.93 -0.13
C PRO A 74 19.54 -12.97 0.73
N HIS A 75 20.06 -12.68 1.92
CA HIS A 75 19.45 -11.73 2.83
C HIS A 75 19.32 -10.37 2.12
N PRO A 76 18.17 -9.67 2.21
CA PRO A 76 17.92 -8.44 1.44
C PRO A 76 18.93 -7.32 1.70
N LEU A 77 19.61 -7.33 2.85
CA LEU A 77 20.67 -6.36 3.16
C LEU A 77 22.05 -6.78 2.63
N ASN A 78 22.24 -8.05 2.24
CA ASN A 78 23.44 -8.51 1.53
C ASN A 78 23.32 -8.16 0.06
N LEU A 79 23.34 -6.86 -0.23
CA LEU A 79 23.33 -6.36 -1.59
C LEU A 79 24.72 -6.59 -2.21
N PRO A 80 24.78 -7.00 -3.50
CA PRO A 80 26.04 -7.03 -4.21
C PRO A 80 26.66 -5.63 -4.26
N PRO A 81 27.99 -5.51 -4.44
CA PRO A 81 28.65 -4.21 -4.55
C PRO A 81 27.97 -3.34 -5.61
N LEU A 82 27.37 -2.24 -5.16
CA LEU A 82 26.66 -1.33 -6.05
C LEU A 82 27.65 -0.67 -7.02
N SER A 83 27.26 -0.56 -8.31
CA SER A 83 28.02 0.19 -9.30
C SER A 83 28.21 1.66 -8.88
N ALA A 84 29.27 2.31 -9.36
CA ALA A 84 29.52 3.72 -9.08
C ALA A 84 28.32 4.60 -9.48
N LYS A 85 27.69 4.32 -10.64
CA LYS A 85 26.50 5.03 -11.12
C LYS A 85 25.32 4.87 -10.16
N THR A 86 25.08 3.65 -9.68
CA THR A 86 23.99 3.36 -8.73
C THR A 86 24.21 4.06 -7.40
N ARG A 87 25.44 4.03 -6.87
CA ARG A 87 25.80 4.76 -5.64
C ARG A 87 25.58 6.26 -5.79
N TRP A 88 26.02 6.85 -6.91
CA TRP A 88 25.80 8.26 -7.22
C TRP A 88 24.32 8.64 -7.27
N HIS A 89 23.48 7.76 -7.84
CA HIS A 89 22.04 7.98 -7.88
C HIS A 89 21.42 7.90 -6.48
N LEU A 90 21.71 6.85 -5.71
CA LEU A 90 21.21 6.66 -4.35
C LEU A 90 21.61 7.82 -3.43
N LEU A 91 22.86 8.27 -3.52
CA LEU A 91 23.34 9.41 -2.74
C LEU A 91 22.54 10.69 -3.06
N ARG A 92 22.17 10.89 -4.32
CA ARG A 92 21.42 12.08 -4.78
C ARG A 92 19.95 12.07 -4.33
N VAL A 93 19.34 10.89 -4.23
CA VAL A 93 17.93 10.73 -3.81
C VAL A 93 17.79 10.47 -2.32
N SER A 94 18.90 10.32 -1.59
CA SER A 94 18.89 10.10 -0.16
C SER A 94 18.21 11.27 0.56
N PRO A 95 17.34 11.01 1.56
CA PRO A 95 16.73 12.05 2.39
C PRO A 95 17.78 12.95 3.07
N THR A 96 18.96 12.40 3.36
CA THR A 96 20.09 13.14 3.94
C THR A 96 20.77 14.09 2.95
N ASN A 97 20.62 13.85 1.64
CA ASN A 97 21.13 14.74 0.60
C ASN A 97 20.06 15.78 0.26
N LEU A 98 19.78 16.65 1.25
CA LEU A 98 18.91 17.79 1.05
C LEU A 98 19.54 18.70 0.00
N ARG A 99 19.00 18.66 -1.23
CA ARG A 99 19.42 19.57 -2.28
C ARG A 99 19.20 21.00 -1.82
N THR A 100 20.30 21.73 -1.63
CA THR A 100 20.30 23.14 -1.22
C THR A 100 19.67 24.05 -2.28
N TYR A 101 19.63 23.60 -3.54
CA TYR A 101 19.00 24.31 -4.66
C TYR A 101 18.37 23.36 -5.71
N GLN A 102 17.30 23.82 -6.36
CA GLN A 102 16.76 23.24 -7.61
C GLN A 102 17.21 24.11 -8.78
N THR A 103 17.78 23.53 -9.82
CA THR A 103 18.07 24.24 -11.08
C THR A 103 16.99 23.90 -12.10
N PHE A 104 16.31 24.90 -12.65
CA PHE A 104 15.35 24.74 -13.72
C PHE A 104 16.03 24.61 -15.09
N PRO A 105 15.36 24.08 -16.12
CA PRO A 105 15.90 24.05 -17.49
C PRO A 105 16.28 25.44 -18.01
N SER A 106 15.65 26.50 -17.49
CA SER A 106 15.99 27.91 -17.75
C SER A 106 17.30 28.37 -17.09
N GLY A 107 18.01 27.50 -16.36
CA GLY A 107 19.23 27.82 -15.63
C GLY A 107 18.99 28.52 -14.29
N LYS A 108 17.77 28.97 -13.99
CA LYS A 108 17.43 29.61 -12.71
C LYS A 108 17.58 28.61 -11.56
N ARG A 109 18.27 29.04 -10.49
CA ARG A 109 18.43 28.28 -9.25
C ARG A 109 17.46 28.80 -8.21
N VAL A 110 16.74 27.90 -7.56
CA VAL A 110 15.76 28.20 -6.52
C VAL A 110 16.21 27.51 -5.24
N THR A 111 16.14 28.24 -4.14
CA THR A 111 16.55 27.76 -2.81
C THR A 111 15.61 26.66 -2.29
N SER A 112 16.05 25.92 -1.27
CA SER A 112 15.20 24.95 -0.57
C SER A 112 13.93 25.58 0.01
N ARG A 113 14.02 26.82 0.52
CA ARG A 113 12.87 27.55 1.09
C ARG A 113 11.80 27.88 0.06
N GLU A 114 12.20 28.47 -1.06
CA GLU A 114 11.27 28.82 -2.16
C GLU A 114 10.63 27.57 -2.76
N ARG A 115 11.39 26.47 -2.86
CA ARG A 115 10.86 25.17 -3.28
C ARG A 115 9.77 24.68 -2.32
N ALA A 116 10.02 24.71 -1.02
CA ALA A 116 9.06 24.26 -0.01
C ALA A 116 7.75 25.07 -0.07
N ILE A 117 7.85 26.39 -0.25
CA ILE A 117 6.68 27.27 -0.42
C ILE A 117 5.88 26.84 -1.66
N ARG A 118 6.54 26.63 -2.81
CA ARG A 118 5.89 26.16 -4.02
C ARG A 118 5.22 24.79 -3.82
N ASP A 119 5.93 23.83 -3.22
CA ASP A 119 5.42 22.47 -3.08
C ASP A 119 4.20 22.43 -2.14
N SER A 120 4.17 23.24 -1.08
CA SER A 120 3.01 23.41 -0.19
C SER A 120 1.74 23.88 -0.93
N PHE A 121 1.88 24.71 -1.96
CA PHE A 121 0.75 25.17 -2.77
C PHE A 121 0.08 24.03 -3.54
N PHE A 122 0.84 23.02 -3.97
CA PHE A 122 0.32 21.88 -4.71
C PHE A 122 -0.23 20.78 -3.80
N GLU A 123 0.36 20.57 -2.61
CA GLU A 123 -0.14 19.59 -1.65
C GLU A 123 -1.53 19.95 -1.10
N CYS A 124 -1.83 21.23 -0.89
CA CYS A 124 -3.15 21.68 -0.42
C CYS A 124 -4.29 21.57 -1.45
N ARG A 125 -4.00 21.14 -2.69
CA ARG A 125 -4.99 21.01 -3.77
C ARG A 125 -5.33 19.55 -4.13
N ALA A 126 -4.64 18.56 -3.54
CA ALA A 126 -4.80 17.14 -3.82
C ALA A 126 -5.84 16.46 -2.92
#